data_AF-A0A3S4C5B5-F1
#
_entry.id   AF-A0A3S4C5B5-F1
#
_cell.length_a   1.000
_cell.length_b   1.000
_cell.length_c   1.000
_cell.angle_alpha   90.00
_cell.angle_beta   90.00
_cell.angle_gamma   90.00
#
_symmetry.space_group_name_H-M   'P 1'
#
loop_
_entity.id
_entity.type
_entity.pdbx_description
1 polymer ?
#
loop_
_entity_poly.entity_id
_entity_poly.type
_entity_poly.pdbx_seq_one_letter_code
_entity_poly.pdbx_strand_id
1 'polypeptide(L)'
;MGGTNWTREEEIIFWLKLIPRSPKRLGQDITKNEEHSWGWVAQQMTKMMAGKTTREYTEQCVLEHYFQNCCGARFSPNAGKLPKKYWLHERDRRAAKAKAQAEAAAVKRNKASKKDPVAAANRDGPNAQTATGSQQAPIKIDDDSLGGTTPTLEELSALLASLSRHHVPRPAIRIMIRPRGPPSQAVPNPDHGPDPALNSTTEDAASCRLQQQQQQQQQQQQQQQDFIYTPAELASMAESITRFAASGLLDPSRGDGFVFGVLQQAAAAAVDGAAAGALALDVQRNRELVALAQQHTRGGGALRCVLHRAVDELLAAGGVDGQGGGGGGDVEAAAVVVDAVSAC
;
A
#
# COMPACT_ATOMS: atom_id res chain seq x y z
N MET A 1 -14.26 -1.86 -32.78
CA MET A 1 -13.76 -2.33 -31.48
C MET A 1 -14.86 -2.17 -30.45
N GLY A 2 -15.24 -3.24 -29.76
CA GLY A 2 -16.38 -3.27 -28.83
C GLY A 2 -16.29 -2.17 -27.76
N GLY A 3 -17.43 -1.57 -27.42
CA GLY A 3 -17.53 -0.33 -26.64
C GLY A 3 -16.73 -0.35 -25.33
N THR A 4 -16.34 0.82 -24.83
CA THR A 4 -15.48 0.96 -23.64
C THR A 4 -16.06 0.34 -22.38
N ASN A 5 -17.38 0.12 -22.33
CA ASN A 5 -18.11 -0.32 -21.15
C ASN A 5 -18.79 -1.67 -21.36
N TRP A 6 -18.87 -2.47 -20.30
CA TRP A 6 -19.72 -3.65 -20.22
C TRP A 6 -21.18 -3.22 -20.10
N THR A 7 -22.04 -3.71 -20.97
CA THR A 7 -23.49 -3.49 -20.94
C THR A 7 -24.13 -4.19 -19.74
N ARG A 8 -25.33 -3.75 -19.36
CA ARG A 8 -26.07 -4.36 -18.24
C ARG A 8 -26.35 -5.85 -18.43
N GLU A 9 -26.62 -6.28 -19.66
CA GLU A 9 -26.83 -7.70 -20.00
C GLU A 9 -25.54 -8.51 -19.77
N GLU A 10 -24.39 -7.97 -20.20
CA GLU A 10 -23.07 -8.58 -19.94
C GLU A 10 -22.84 -8.73 -18.43
N GLU A 11 -23.08 -7.68 -17.66
CA GLU A 11 -22.91 -7.72 -16.20
C GLU A 11 -23.80 -8.78 -15.53
N ILE A 12 -25.06 -8.87 -15.95
CA ILE A 12 -26.01 -9.86 -15.42
C ILE A 12 -25.51 -11.28 -15.70
N ILE A 13 -25.12 -11.58 -16.94
CA ILE A 13 -24.63 -12.90 -17.32
C ILE A 13 -23.34 -13.22 -16.54
N PHE A 14 -22.41 -12.28 -16.51
CA PHE A 14 -21.13 -12.46 -15.85
C PHE A 14 -21.29 -12.75 -14.35
N TRP A 15 -21.95 -11.87 -13.61
CA TRP A 15 -22.05 -11.97 -12.15
C TRP A 15 -23.02 -13.03 -11.66
N LEU A 16 -24.16 -13.22 -12.33
CA LEU A 16 -25.20 -14.13 -11.83
C LEU A 16 -25.08 -15.54 -12.39
N LYS A 17 -24.49 -15.73 -13.58
CA LYS A 17 -24.42 -17.06 -14.23
C LYS A 17 -23.02 -17.65 -14.25
N LEU A 18 -21.98 -16.82 -14.43
CA LEU A 18 -20.62 -17.32 -14.67
C LEU A 18 -19.72 -17.27 -13.42
N ILE A 19 -19.69 -16.15 -12.67
CA ILE A 19 -18.87 -16.04 -11.46
C ILE A 19 -19.17 -17.13 -10.41
N PRO A 20 -20.43 -17.56 -10.17
CA PRO A 20 -20.74 -18.68 -9.28
C PRO A 20 -20.09 -20.03 -9.68
N ARG A 21 -19.56 -20.14 -10.90
CA ARG A 21 -18.85 -21.32 -11.43
C ARG A 21 -17.35 -21.07 -11.60
N SER A 22 -16.87 -19.88 -11.28
CA SER A 22 -15.46 -19.50 -11.43
C SER A 22 -14.61 -19.97 -10.23
N PRO A 23 -13.28 -19.79 -10.28
CA PRO A 23 -12.39 -20.01 -9.12
C PRO A 23 -12.67 -19.03 -7.96
N LYS A 24 -13.54 -18.04 -8.18
CA LYS A 24 -13.94 -17.01 -7.21
C LYS A 24 -15.36 -17.21 -6.67
N ARG A 25 -15.97 -18.37 -6.87
CA ARG A 25 -17.31 -18.71 -6.34
C ARG A 25 -17.36 -18.65 -4.82
N LEU A 26 -18.53 -18.30 -4.24
CA LEU A 26 -18.66 -18.01 -2.80
C LEU A 26 -19.87 -18.67 -2.16
N GLY A 27 -19.70 -19.18 -0.93
CA GLY A 27 -20.78 -19.69 -0.10
C GLY A 27 -21.51 -20.86 -0.76
N GLN A 28 -22.84 -20.73 -0.95
CA GLN A 28 -23.66 -21.76 -1.59
C GLN A 28 -23.22 -22.10 -3.03
N ASP A 29 -22.48 -21.20 -3.69
CA ASP A 29 -21.98 -21.45 -5.04
C ASP A 29 -20.91 -22.56 -5.05
N ILE A 30 -20.13 -22.69 -3.96
CA ILE A 30 -19.07 -23.70 -3.82
C ILE A 30 -19.66 -25.10 -3.75
N THR A 31 -20.81 -25.27 -3.08
CA THR A 31 -21.43 -26.58 -2.86
C THR A 31 -22.33 -27.00 -4.01
N LYS A 32 -22.90 -26.04 -4.75
CA LYS A 32 -23.87 -26.29 -5.81
C LYS A 32 -23.26 -26.37 -7.22
N ASN A 33 -22.08 -25.81 -7.42
CA ASN A 33 -21.47 -25.71 -8.74
C ASN A 33 -20.04 -26.26 -8.77
N GLU A 34 -19.70 -26.90 -9.89
CA GLU A 34 -18.32 -27.26 -10.20
C GLU A 34 -17.48 -25.99 -10.49
N GLU A 35 -16.19 -26.06 -10.14
CA GLU A 35 -15.23 -25.03 -10.48
C GLU A 35 -14.81 -25.14 -11.95
N HIS A 36 -14.87 -24.03 -12.65
CA HIS A 36 -14.33 -23.89 -14.00
C HIS A 36 -13.28 -22.79 -14.05
N SER A 37 -12.39 -22.89 -15.04
CA SER A 37 -11.32 -21.92 -15.28
C SER A 37 -11.87 -20.59 -15.83
N TRP A 38 -11.04 -19.55 -15.79
CA TRP A 38 -11.38 -18.26 -16.41
C TRP A 38 -11.49 -18.37 -17.94
N GLY A 39 -10.69 -19.23 -18.57
CA GLY A 39 -10.85 -19.56 -19.99
C GLY A 39 -12.26 -20.12 -20.30
N TRP A 40 -12.81 -20.97 -19.44
CA TRP A 40 -14.18 -21.46 -19.59
C TRP A 40 -15.20 -20.33 -19.41
N VAL A 41 -15.00 -19.44 -18.43
CA VAL A 41 -15.87 -18.26 -18.22
C VAL A 41 -15.90 -17.39 -19.47
N ALA A 42 -14.75 -17.11 -20.09
CA ALA A 42 -14.66 -16.35 -21.32
C ALA A 42 -15.38 -17.04 -22.49
N GLN A 43 -15.19 -18.35 -22.67
CA GLN A 43 -15.88 -19.13 -23.69
C GLN A 43 -17.41 -19.10 -23.50
N GLN A 44 -17.90 -19.25 -22.27
CA GLN A 44 -19.34 -19.17 -22.00
C GLN A 44 -19.89 -17.76 -22.20
N MET A 45 -19.12 -16.73 -21.86
CA MET A 45 -19.50 -15.34 -22.10
C MET A 45 -19.67 -15.08 -23.61
N THR A 46 -18.68 -15.47 -24.41
CA THR A 46 -18.73 -15.38 -25.88
C THR A 46 -19.92 -16.16 -26.45
N LYS A 47 -20.18 -17.37 -25.93
CA LYS A 47 -21.32 -18.20 -26.36
C LYS A 47 -22.68 -17.57 -26.02
N MET A 48 -22.84 -17.06 -24.79
CA MET A 48 -24.12 -16.47 -24.34
C MET A 48 -24.40 -15.10 -24.95
N MET A 49 -23.36 -14.39 -25.35
CA MET A 49 -23.45 -13.07 -25.98
C MET A 49 -23.38 -13.12 -27.51
N ALA A 50 -23.20 -14.30 -28.10
CA ALA A 50 -23.16 -14.48 -29.55
C ALA A 50 -24.42 -13.87 -30.19
N GLY A 51 -24.22 -12.98 -31.17
CA GLY A 51 -25.30 -12.27 -31.86
C GLY A 51 -25.88 -11.06 -31.10
N LYS A 52 -25.53 -10.84 -29.83
CA LYS A 52 -25.93 -9.66 -29.04
C LYS A 52 -24.84 -8.60 -28.95
N THR A 53 -23.58 -8.99 -29.10
CA THR A 53 -22.42 -8.10 -29.04
C THR A 53 -21.40 -8.50 -30.10
N THR A 54 -20.63 -7.52 -30.54
CA THR A 54 -19.46 -7.75 -31.41
C THR A 54 -18.17 -7.94 -30.61
N ARG A 55 -18.24 -7.95 -29.27
CA ARG A 55 -17.08 -8.13 -28.40
C ARG A 55 -16.67 -9.59 -28.33
N GLU A 56 -15.39 -9.86 -28.57
CA GLU A 56 -14.77 -11.13 -28.26
C GLU A 56 -14.27 -11.13 -26.80
N TYR A 57 -14.72 -12.09 -26.00
CA TYR A 57 -14.30 -12.20 -24.60
C TYR A 57 -13.12 -13.15 -24.49
N THR A 58 -12.01 -12.62 -23.99
CA THR A 58 -10.81 -13.39 -23.65
C THR A 58 -10.76 -13.68 -22.15
N GLU A 59 -9.97 -14.68 -21.76
CA GLU A 59 -9.70 -15.01 -20.36
C GLU A 59 -9.20 -13.79 -19.57
N GLN A 60 -8.28 -13.02 -20.16
CA GLN A 60 -7.75 -11.82 -19.55
C GLN A 60 -8.84 -10.75 -19.35
N CYS A 61 -9.73 -10.55 -20.33
CA CYS A 61 -10.81 -9.57 -20.25
C CYS A 61 -11.77 -9.85 -19.08
N VAL A 62 -12.22 -11.10 -18.94
CA VAL A 62 -13.14 -11.48 -17.86
C VAL A 62 -12.47 -11.44 -16.49
N LEU A 63 -11.18 -11.81 -16.42
CA LEU A 63 -10.40 -11.75 -15.20
C LEU A 63 -10.19 -10.30 -14.74
N GLU A 64 -9.73 -9.44 -15.65
CA GLU A 64 -9.50 -8.03 -15.37
C GLU A 64 -10.79 -7.35 -14.90
N HIS A 65 -11.92 -7.62 -15.58
CA HIS A 65 -13.22 -7.10 -15.18
C HIS A 65 -13.59 -7.48 -13.74
N TYR A 66 -13.39 -8.75 -13.36
CA TYR A 66 -13.59 -9.18 -11.97
C TYR A 66 -12.71 -8.41 -10.99
N PHE A 67 -11.42 -8.27 -11.29
CA PHE A 67 -10.46 -7.61 -10.40
C PHE A 67 -10.72 -6.10 -10.24
N GLN A 68 -11.07 -5.40 -11.32
CA GLN A 68 -11.42 -3.98 -11.27
C GLN A 68 -12.63 -3.74 -10.33
N ASN A 69 -13.66 -4.58 -10.43
CA ASN A 69 -14.87 -4.50 -9.61
C ASN A 69 -14.65 -4.93 -8.14
N CYS A 70 -13.96 -6.06 -7.91
CA CYS A 70 -13.88 -6.67 -6.57
C CYS A 70 -12.64 -6.26 -5.77
N CYS A 71 -11.54 -5.91 -6.42
CA CYS A 71 -10.29 -5.55 -5.74
C CYS A 71 -9.96 -4.06 -5.86
N GLY A 72 -10.27 -3.45 -7.02
CA GLY A 72 -10.01 -2.04 -7.28
C GLY A 72 -11.07 -1.08 -6.76
N ALA A 73 -12.22 -1.58 -6.29
CA ALA A 73 -13.41 -0.79 -5.93
C ALA A 73 -13.90 0.13 -7.07
N ARG A 74 -13.55 -0.18 -8.32
CA ARG A 74 -13.98 0.53 -9.52
C ARG A 74 -15.11 -0.28 -10.16
N PHE A 75 -16.32 -0.09 -9.63
CA PHE A 75 -17.47 -0.79 -10.15
C PHE A 75 -17.78 -0.33 -11.57
N SER A 76 -18.06 -1.28 -12.45
CA SER A 76 -18.60 -0.95 -13.76
C SER A 76 -19.91 -0.18 -13.60
N PRO A 77 -20.14 0.89 -14.38
CA PRO A 77 -21.34 1.72 -14.27
C PRO A 77 -22.64 0.92 -14.36
N ASN A 78 -22.63 -0.20 -15.09
CA ASN A 78 -23.80 -1.04 -15.33
C ASN A 78 -23.92 -2.24 -14.37
N ALA A 79 -22.90 -2.50 -13.54
CA ALA A 79 -22.88 -3.65 -12.64
C ALA A 79 -23.80 -3.46 -11.42
N GLY A 80 -24.08 -2.22 -11.03
CA GLY A 80 -24.95 -1.89 -9.89
C GLY A 80 -24.49 -2.61 -8.61
N LYS A 81 -25.38 -3.42 -8.02
CA LYS A 81 -25.11 -4.16 -6.77
C LYS A 81 -24.55 -5.57 -6.99
N LEU A 82 -24.42 -6.02 -8.23
CA LEU A 82 -24.04 -7.41 -8.56
C LEU A 82 -22.67 -7.82 -7.97
N PRO A 83 -21.60 -6.99 -8.05
CA PRO A 83 -20.30 -7.38 -7.54
C PRO A 83 -20.18 -7.31 -6.00
N LYS A 84 -21.16 -6.70 -5.31
CA LYS A 84 -21.04 -6.31 -3.89
C LYS A 84 -20.71 -7.48 -2.98
N LYS A 85 -21.33 -8.65 -3.21
CA LYS A 85 -21.06 -9.89 -2.44
C LYS A 85 -19.58 -10.30 -2.56
N TYR A 86 -19.03 -10.27 -3.78
CA TYR A 86 -17.66 -10.68 -4.05
C TYR A 86 -16.64 -9.63 -3.59
N TRP A 87 -16.95 -8.35 -3.74
CA TRP A 87 -16.14 -7.24 -3.22
C TRP A 87 -16.01 -7.29 -1.69
N LEU A 88 -17.12 -7.45 -0.95
CA LEU A 88 -17.08 -7.59 0.51
C LEU A 88 -16.21 -8.78 0.93
N HIS A 89 -16.39 -9.92 0.29
CA HIS A 89 -15.60 -11.11 0.58
C HIS A 89 -14.09 -10.90 0.31
N GLU A 90 -13.71 -10.27 -0.80
CA GLU A 90 -12.31 -9.98 -1.10
C GLU A 90 -11.69 -8.99 -0.12
N ARG A 91 -12.45 -7.96 0.30
CA ARG A 91 -12.03 -7.03 1.35
C ARG A 91 -11.79 -7.76 2.67
N ASP A 92 -12.74 -8.58 3.12
CA ASP A 92 -12.66 -9.29 4.39
C ASP A 92 -11.52 -10.33 4.36
N ARG A 93 -11.31 -11.00 3.21
CA ARG A 93 -10.17 -11.91 3.00
C ARG A 93 -8.83 -11.18 3.07
N ARG A 94 -8.74 -9.98 2.49
CA ARG A 94 -7.52 -9.14 2.56
C ARG A 94 -7.25 -8.69 4.00
N ALA A 95 -8.29 -8.28 4.73
CA ALA A 95 -8.18 -7.92 6.14
C ALA A 95 -7.72 -9.11 7.00
N ALA A 96 -8.30 -10.30 6.79
CA ALA A 96 -7.90 -11.53 7.48
C ALA A 96 -6.44 -11.91 7.18
N LYS A 97 -6.01 -11.81 5.92
CA LYS A 97 -4.61 -12.06 5.53
C LYS A 97 -3.66 -11.05 6.19
N ALA A 98 -4.00 -9.78 6.22
CA ALA A 98 -3.20 -8.75 6.88
C ALA A 98 -3.09 -9.00 8.39
N LYS A 99 -4.21 -9.38 9.04
CA LYS A 99 -4.22 -9.76 10.46
C LYS A 99 -3.31 -10.97 10.73
N ALA A 100 -3.44 -12.04 9.94
CA ALA A 100 -2.60 -13.22 10.09
C ALA A 100 -1.10 -12.92 9.87
N GLN A 101 -0.78 -12.03 8.92
CA GLN A 101 0.59 -11.58 8.70
C GLN A 101 1.14 -10.77 9.88
N ALA A 102 0.32 -9.89 10.47
CA ALA A 102 0.70 -9.12 11.65
C ALA A 102 0.93 -10.04 12.87
N GLU A 103 0.07 -11.02 13.10
CA GLU A 103 0.22 -12.01 14.17
C GLU A 103 1.49 -12.86 13.98
N ALA A 104 1.75 -13.34 12.75
CA ALA A 104 2.96 -14.08 12.44
C ALA A 104 4.24 -13.23 12.65
N ALA A 105 4.20 -11.94 12.30
CA ALA A 105 5.30 -11.02 12.57
C ALA A 105 5.53 -10.79 14.07
N ALA A 106 4.45 -10.66 14.86
CA ALA A 106 4.54 -10.51 16.31
C ALA A 106 5.14 -11.76 17.00
N VAL A 107 4.74 -12.97 16.58
CA VAL A 107 5.32 -14.22 17.10
C VAL A 107 6.82 -14.31 16.81
N LYS A 108 7.25 -13.92 15.59
CA LYS A 108 8.68 -13.88 15.23
C LYS A 108 9.46 -12.89 16.10
N ARG A 109 8.89 -11.71 16.38
CA ARG A 109 9.51 -10.69 17.25
C ARG A 109 9.68 -11.18 18.69
N ASN A 110 8.69 -11.85 19.24
CA ASN A 110 8.76 -12.42 20.60
C ASN A 110 9.77 -13.57 20.71
N LYS A 111 9.95 -14.35 19.63
CA LYS A 111 10.96 -15.43 19.60
C LYS A 111 12.40 -14.89 19.48
N ALA A 112 12.59 -13.77 18.79
CA ALA A 112 13.90 -13.10 18.69
C ALA A 112 14.34 -12.48 20.02
N SER A 113 13.39 -12.03 20.85
CA SER A 113 13.66 -11.36 22.13
C SER A 113 13.99 -12.33 23.28
N LYS A 114 13.83 -13.65 23.08
CA LYS A 114 14.02 -14.68 24.13
C LYS A 114 15.26 -15.54 23.92
N LYS A 115 16.20 -15.09 23.09
CA LYS A 115 17.44 -15.81 22.78
C LYS A 115 18.62 -15.03 23.35
N ASP A 116 18.98 -15.32 24.59
CA ASP A 116 20.27 -14.88 25.16
C ASP A 116 21.44 -15.53 24.40
N PRO A 117 22.59 -14.85 24.27
CA PRO A 117 23.71 -15.33 23.49
C PRO A 117 24.60 -16.23 24.36
N VAL A 118 24.55 -17.54 24.11
CA VAL A 118 25.64 -18.43 24.48
C VAL A 118 26.20 -19.10 23.23
N ALA A 119 27.47 -18.76 22.99
CA ALA A 119 28.50 -19.47 22.24
C ALA A 119 28.30 -19.73 20.74
N ALA A 120 29.23 -19.14 19.99
CA ALA A 120 29.60 -19.48 18.63
C ALA A 120 30.08 -20.93 18.48
N ALA A 121 29.79 -21.57 17.34
CA ALA A 121 30.75 -22.36 16.56
C ALA A 121 30.09 -22.93 15.27
N ASN A 122 30.75 -22.67 14.14
CA ASN A 122 30.88 -23.51 12.94
C ASN A 122 29.64 -24.20 12.32
N ARG A 123 29.35 -23.87 11.05
CA ARG A 123 29.67 -24.74 9.89
C ARG A 123 29.20 -24.17 8.55
N ASP A 124 30.10 -24.27 7.57
CA ASP A 124 29.91 -24.19 6.13
C ASP A 124 28.84 -25.15 5.58
N GLY A 125 28.22 -24.76 4.46
CA GLY A 125 27.58 -25.70 3.53
C GLY A 125 26.34 -25.18 2.80
N PRO A 126 26.30 -25.16 1.45
CA PRO A 126 25.25 -24.54 0.66
C PRO A 126 24.07 -25.48 0.42
N ASN A 127 22.85 -24.96 0.31
CA ASN A 127 21.78 -25.71 -0.38
C ASN A 127 20.81 -24.80 -1.14
N ALA A 128 20.45 -25.30 -2.32
CA ALA A 128 19.71 -24.70 -3.40
C ALA A 128 18.19 -24.78 -3.21
N GLN A 129 17.50 -24.18 -4.21
CA GLN A 129 16.08 -24.32 -4.58
C GLN A 129 15.12 -23.39 -3.80
N THR A 130 14.12 -22.73 -4.40
CA THR A 130 13.41 -22.98 -5.66
C THR A 130 12.65 -21.72 -6.08
N ALA A 131 12.49 -21.54 -7.40
CA ALA A 131 11.62 -20.54 -8.01
C ALA A 131 10.14 -20.82 -7.76
N THR A 132 9.34 -19.78 -7.49
CA THR A 132 7.90 -19.71 -7.81
C THR A 132 7.52 -18.25 -8.08
N GLY A 133 6.72 -18.04 -9.13
CA GLY A 133 6.49 -16.74 -9.73
C GLY A 133 5.37 -15.88 -9.13
N SER A 134 5.25 -14.70 -9.76
CA SER A 134 4.12 -13.76 -9.76
C SER A 134 3.95 -12.84 -8.54
N GLN A 135 4.31 -11.56 -8.72
CA GLN A 135 3.41 -10.41 -8.90
C GLN A 135 4.24 -9.13 -8.73
N GLN A 136 3.96 -8.11 -9.56
CA GLN A 136 4.66 -6.82 -9.56
C GLN A 136 4.51 -6.13 -8.19
N ALA A 137 5.49 -6.34 -7.33
CA ALA A 137 5.73 -5.57 -6.11
C ALA A 137 6.89 -4.61 -6.39
N PRO A 138 6.90 -3.41 -5.80
CA PRO A 138 8.10 -2.58 -5.79
C PRO A 138 9.24 -3.43 -5.20
N ILE A 139 10.33 -3.59 -5.97
CA ILE A 139 11.53 -4.26 -5.48
C ILE A 139 12.10 -3.35 -4.39
N LYS A 140 11.88 -3.75 -3.14
CA LYS A 140 12.49 -3.12 -1.97
C LYS A 140 13.92 -3.64 -1.89
N ILE A 141 14.89 -2.74 -1.84
CA ILE A 141 16.27 -3.07 -1.49
C ILE A 141 16.31 -3.08 0.04
N ASP A 142 16.80 -4.17 0.61
CA ASP A 142 16.63 -4.53 2.02
C ASP A 142 17.42 -3.62 2.96
N ASP A 143 16.73 -2.64 3.57
CA ASP A 143 16.89 -2.35 4.99
C ASP A 143 15.53 -2.51 5.68
N ASP A 144 15.21 -3.78 5.95
CA ASP A 144 13.94 -4.23 6.53
C ASP A 144 13.71 -3.73 7.97
N SER A 145 14.69 -3.03 8.57
CA SER A 145 14.56 -2.48 9.92
C SER A 145 13.95 -1.07 9.96
N LEU A 146 14.01 -0.30 8.87
CA LEU A 146 13.64 1.13 8.84
C LEU A 146 12.48 1.48 7.90
N GLY A 147 11.74 0.49 7.38
CA GLY A 147 10.50 0.76 6.64
C GLY A 147 10.70 1.43 5.27
N GLY A 148 11.87 1.24 4.63
CA GLY A 148 12.20 1.73 3.30
C GLY A 148 12.70 3.18 3.30
N THR A 149 13.97 3.36 3.61
CA THR A 149 14.70 4.63 3.43
C THR A 149 15.12 4.83 1.97
N THR A 150 15.58 6.04 1.63
CA THR A 150 16.15 6.31 0.30
C THR A 150 17.40 5.45 0.08
N PRO A 151 17.44 4.58 -0.96
CA PRO A 151 18.64 3.80 -1.26
C PRO A 151 19.75 4.71 -1.80
N THR A 152 20.96 4.18 -1.88
CA THR A 152 22.10 4.83 -2.55
C THR A 152 22.08 4.57 -4.06
N LEU A 153 22.82 5.38 -4.82
CA LEU A 153 23.01 5.15 -6.26
C LEU A 153 23.74 3.83 -6.56
N GLU A 154 24.66 3.43 -5.68
CA GLU A 154 25.41 2.19 -5.82
C GLU A 154 24.50 0.97 -5.66
N GLU A 155 23.59 0.99 -4.68
CA GLU A 155 22.57 -0.04 -4.49
C GLU A 155 21.64 -0.16 -5.70
N LEU A 156 21.18 0.98 -6.24
CA LEU A 156 20.36 0.97 -7.46
C LEU A 156 21.13 0.38 -8.65
N SER A 157 22.38 0.81 -8.84
CA SER A 157 23.24 0.29 -9.92
C SER A 157 23.45 -1.22 -9.80
N ALA A 158 23.76 -1.71 -8.59
CA ALA A 158 23.92 -3.13 -8.30
C ALA A 158 22.63 -3.93 -8.57
N LEU A 159 21.47 -3.39 -8.19
CA LEU A 159 20.18 -3.99 -8.49
C LEU A 159 19.95 -4.11 -9.99
N LEU A 160 20.22 -3.04 -10.75
CA LEU A 160 20.07 -3.01 -12.21
C LEU A 160 21.00 -3.99 -12.92
N ALA A 161 22.26 -4.08 -12.47
CA ALA A 161 23.21 -5.06 -12.97
C ALA A 161 22.70 -6.48 -12.71
N SER A 162 22.10 -6.73 -11.53
CA SER A 162 21.54 -8.02 -11.18
C SER A 162 20.36 -8.41 -12.07
N LEU A 163 19.42 -7.49 -12.30
CA LEU A 163 18.24 -7.72 -13.14
C LEU A 163 18.60 -7.96 -14.61
N SER A 164 19.66 -7.32 -15.11
CA SER A 164 20.11 -7.47 -16.50
C SER A 164 20.64 -8.87 -16.82
N ARG A 165 21.09 -9.63 -15.82
CA ARG A 165 21.65 -10.99 -16.03
C ARG A 165 20.59 -12.02 -16.43
N HIS A 166 19.32 -11.81 -16.07
CA HIS A 166 18.29 -12.84 -16.14
C HIS A 166 17.53 -12.93 -17.47
N HIS A 167 17.89 -12.16 -18.53
CA HIS A 167 17.26 -12.22 -19.87
C HIS A 167 15.71 -12.06 -19.90
N VAL A 168 15.11 -11.60 -18.80
CA VAL A 168 13.70 -11.22 -18.70
C VAL A 168 13.60 -9.70 -18.88
N PRO A 169 12.57 -9.16 -19.55
CA PRO A 169 12.34 -7.71 -19.56
C PRO A 169 12.29 -7.16 -18.13
N ARG A 170 13.20 -6.23 -17.83
CA ARG A 170 13.33 -5.61 -16.48
C ARG A 170 11.96 -5.05 -16.03
N PRO A 171 11.49 -5.29 -14.80
CA PRO A 171 10.27 -4.61 -14.35
C PRO A 171 10.47 -3.09 -14.27
N ALA A 172 9.37 -2.33 -14.17
CA ALA A 172 9.44 -0.91 -13.82
C ALA A 172 9.96 -0.76 -12.39
N ILE A 173 10.85 0.19 -12.14
CA ILE A 173 11.47 0.41 -10.83
C ILE A 173 11.01 1.75 -10.26
N ARG A 174 10.59 1.74 -9.00
CA ARG A 174 10.23 2.96 -8.27
C ARG A 174 11.10 3.10 -7.04
N ILE A 175 11.81 4.21 -6.95
CA ILE A 175 12.73 4.49 -5.84
C ILE A 175 11.95 5.15 -4.71
N MET A 176 12.06 4.62 -3.50
CA MET A 176 11.55 5.28 -2.31
C MET A 176 12.41 6.51 -2.00
N ILE A 177 11.81 7.68 -1.81
CA ILE A 177 12.49 8.89 -1.36
C ILE A 177 11.98 9.20 0.05
N ARG A 178 12.77 8.80 1.04
CA ARG A 178 12.48 8.95 2.46
C ARG A 178 13.79 9.11 3.26
N PRO A 179 14.07 10.30 3.81
CA PRO A 179 15.39 10.63 4.36
C PRO A 179 15.68 9.97 5.72
N ARG A 180 14.65 9.50 6.42
CA ARG A 180 14.75 8.81 7.72
C ARG A 180 13.78 7.64 7.81
N GLY A 181 14.10 6.68 8.67
CA GLY A 181 13.16 5.63 9.07
C GLY A 181 11.99 6.17 9.90
N PRO A 182 11.07 5.29 10.33
CA PRO A 182 10.03 5.67 11.29
C PRO A 182 10.69 6.24 12.56
N PRO A 183 10.07 7.23 13.23
CA PRO A 183 10.61 7.76 14.48
C PRO A 183 10.86 6.61 15.46
N SER A 184 12.11 6.49 15.92
CA SER A 184 12.49 5.46 16.89
C SER A 184 11.63 5.59 18.13
N GLN A 185 11.02 4.48 18.56
CA GLN A 185 10.35 4.42 19.86
C GLN A 185 11.37 4.81 20.93
N ALA A 186 11.18 5.97 21.55
CA ALA A 186 11.95 6.36 22.72
C ALA A 186 11.72 5.29 23.79
N VAL A 187 12.72 4.44 24.01
CA VAL A 187 12.71 3.48 25.11
C VAL A 187 12.79 4.30 26.39
N PRO A 188 11.83 4.18 27.34
CA PRO A 188 11.99 4.81 28.64
C PRO A 188 13.18 4.14 29.32
N ASN A 189 14.17 4.92 29.75
CA ASN A 189 15.30 4.43 30.53
C ASN A 189 14.78 3.64 31.75
N PRO A 190 15.14 2.35 31.93
CA PRO A 190 14.93 1.66 33.18
C PRO A 190 16.13 1.97 34.08
N ASP A 191 16.17 3.21 34.59
CA ASP A 191 16.95 3.48 35.79
C ASP A 191 15.94 3.42 36.93
N HIS A 192 15.89 2.30 37.66
CA HIS A 192 15.49 2.17 39.08
C HIS A 192 15.82 0.74 39.52
N GLY A 193 16.65 0.65 40.56
CA GLY A 193 17.29 -0.56 41.09
C GLY A 193 16.37 -1.56 41.80
N PRO A 194 16.98 -2.53 42.53
CA PRO A 194 16.42 -3.86 42.73
C PRO A 194 15.35 -3.94 43.85
N ASP A 195 14.44 -4.89 43.62
CA ASP A 195 13.51 -5.63 44.51
C ASP A 195 13.73 -5.52 46.04
N PRO A 196 12.67 -5.64 46.88
CA PRO A 196 11.83 -6.85 46.86
C PRO A 196 10.36 -6.80 47.35
N ALA A 197 9.68 -7.92 47.09
CA ALA A 197 8.65 -8.60 47.88
C ALA A 197 7.15 -8.40 47.56
N LEU A 198 6.59 -9.47 46.95
CA LEU A 198 5.36 -10.19 47.34
C LEU A 198 4.28 -9.39 48.10
N ASN A 199 3.22 -8.96 47.39
CA ASN A 199 1.83 -9.22 47.77
C ASN A 199 0.84 -8.86 46.65
N SER A 200 -0.25 -9.60 46.63
CA SER A 200 -1.31 -9.67 45.63
C SER A 200 -2.24 -8.45 45.62
N THR A 201 -2.64 -7.92 44.45
CA THR A 201 -4.04 -7.46 44.23
C THR A 201 -4.33 -7.11 42.77
N THR A 202 -5.60 -7.22 42.41
CA THR A 202 -6.30 -6.96 41.14
C THR A 202 -6.06 -5.58 40.48
N GLU A 203 -5.21 -4.74 41.06
CA GLU A 203 -4.86 -3.39 40.58
C GLU A 203 -3.82 -3.40 39.44
N ASP A 204 -3.02 -4.47 39.33
CA ASP A 204 -2.01 -4.62 38.27
C ASP A 204 -2.62 -4.68 36.86
N ALA A 205 -3.84 -5.22 36.72
CA ALA A 205 -4.53 -5.29 35.43
C ALA A 205 -5.09 -3.94 34.97
N ALA A 206 -5.33 -3.00 35.89
CA ALA A 206 -5.75 -1.63 35.56
C ALA A 206 -4.55 -0.77 35.18
N SER A 207 -3.45 -0.86 35.95
CA SER A 207 -2.18 -0.20 35.61
C SER A 207 -1.62 -0.68 34.27
N CYS A 208 -1.67 -1.98 33.99
CA CYS A 208 -1.25 -2.54 32.69
C CYS A 208 -2.13 -2.04 31.53
N ARG A 209 -3.44 -1.88 31.74
CA ARG A 209 -4.35 -1.31 30.72
C ARG A 209 -4.11 0.17 30.45
N LEU A 210 -3.87 0.96 31.50
CA LEU A 210 -3.53 2.38 31.38
C LEU A 210 -2.18 2.56 30.66
N GLN A 211 -1.20 1.72 30.98
CA GLN A 211 0.11 1.75 30.33
C GLN A 211 0.05 1.31 28.86
N GLN A 212 -0.78 0.30 28.53
CA GLN A 212 -1.07 -0.06 27.13
C GLN A 212 -1.79 1.06 26.37
N GLN A 213 -2.76 1.74 26.98
CA GLN A 213 -3.44 2.89 26.36
C GLN A 213 -2.47 4.05 26.11
N GLN A 214 -1.59 4.38 27.07
CA GLN A 214 -0.57 5.41 26.87
C GLN A 214 0.44 5.04 25.78
N GLN A 215 0.89 3.78 25.72
CA GLN A 215 1.76 3.31 24.63
C GLN A 215 1.07 3.35 23.26
N GLN A 216 -0.22 3.02 23.18
CA GLN A 216 -0.97 3.11 21.92
C GLN A 216 -1.15 4.58 21.48
N GLN A 217 -1.42 5.50 22.40
CA GLN A 217 -1.52 6.93 22.09
C GLN A 217 -0.18 7.50 21.63
N GLN A 218 0.94 7.13 22.28
CA GLN A 218 2.29 7.56 21.84
C GLN A 218 2.66 6.99 20.47
N GLN A 219 2.33 5.72 20.18
CA GLN A 219 2.58 5.13 18.87
C GLN A 219 1.75 5.80 17.77
N GLN A 220 0.50 6.18 18.06
CA GLN A 220 -0.33 6.94 17.11
C GLN A 220 0.23 8.34 16.86
N GLN A 221 0.68 9.06 17.91
CA GLN A 221 1.31 10.37 17.75
C GLN A 221 2.63 10.30 16.97
N GLN A 222 3.44 9.25 17.17
CA GLN A 222 4.67 9.04 16.41
C GLN A 222 4.40 8.72 14.94
N GLN A 223 3.38 7.91 14.63
CA GLN A 223 2.96 7.66 13.25
C GLN A 223 2.50 8.96 12.58
N GLN A 224 1.69 9.78 13.27
CA GLN A 224 1.23 11.08 12.77
C GLN A 224 2.36 12.07 12.42
N GLN A 225 3.59 11.86 12.93
CA GLN A 225 4.75 12.70 12.62
C GLN A 225 5.67 12.08 11.56
N ASP A 226 5.40 10.86 11.09
CA ASP A 226 6.34 10.09 10.29
C ASP A 226 6.61 10.74 8.92
N PHE A 227 5.63 11.46 8.38
CA PHE A 227 5.68 12.10 7.05
C PHE A 227 5.71 13.63 7.07
N ILE A 228 5.89 14.24 8.24
CA ILE A 228 6.17 15.67 8.36
C ILE A 228 7.69 15.84 8.37
N TYR A 229 8.21 16.51 7.34
CA TYR A 229 9.64 16.69 7.15
C TYR A 229 10.07 18.13 7.45
N THR A 230 11.22 18.26 8.09
CA THR A 230 11.92 19.53 8.27
C THR A 230 12.45 20.07 6.94
N PRO A 231 12.76 21.38 6.83
CA PRO A 231 13.35 21.94 5.63
C PRO A 231 14.65 21.25 5.18
N ALA A 232 15.48 20.81 6.13
CA ALA A 232 16.73 20.11 5.84
C ALA A 232 16.47 18.70 5.25
N GLU A 233 15.46 17.99 5.76
CA GLU A 233 15.04 16.70 5.22
C GLU A 233 14.46 16.84 3.82
N LEU A 234 13.64 17.86 3.58
CA LEU A 234 13.11 18.16 2.24
C LEU A 234 14.23 18.49 1.25
N ALA A 235 15.25 19.24 1.68
CA ALA A 235 16.44 19.49 0.85
C ALA A 235 17.18 18.19 0.51
N SER A 236 17.34 17.28 1.48
CA SER A 236 17.94 15.96 1.26
C SER A 236 17.11 15.12 0.27
N MET A 237 15.78 15.12 0.39
CA MET A 237 14.88 14.45 -0.55
C MET A 237 15.03 15.00 -1.98
N ALA A 238 15.03 16.33 -2.12
CA ALA A 238 15.21 17.02 -3.40
C ALA A 238 16.56 16.67 -4.03
N GLU A 239 17.63 16.61 -3.23
CA GLU A 239 18.97 16.23 -3.68
C GLU A 239 19.00 14.77 -4.15
N SER A 240 18.37 13.84 -3.43
CA SER A 240 18.25 12.44 -3.85
C SER A 240 17.51 12.31 -5.18
N ILE A 241 16.35 12.97 -5.33
CA ILE A 241 15.57 12.95 -6.59
C ILE A 241 16.43 13.47 -7.75
N THR A 242 17.12 14.59 -7.54
CA THR A 242 18.00 15.20 -8.55
C THR A 242 19.11 14.24 -8.96
N ARG A 243 19.79 13.61 -7.98
CA ARG A 243 20.85 12.64 -8.22
C ARG A 243 20.36 11.43 -9.00
N PHE A 244 19.21 10.86 -8.63
CA PHE A 244 18.64 9.71 -9.32
C PHE A 244 18.15 10.04 -10.74
N ALA A 245 17.45 11.15 -10.93
CA ALA A 245 16.96 11.58 -12.24
C ALA A 245 18.12 11.88 -13.21
N ALA A 246 19.18 12.54 -12.71
CA ALA A 246 20.36 12.86 -13.50
C ALA A 246 21.27 11.65 -13.80
N SER A 247 21.19 10.59 -12.99
CA SER A 247 22.03 9.38 -13.15
C SER A 247 21.83 8.65 -14.49
N GLY A 248 20.63 8.77 -15.08
CA GLY A 248 20.24 8.01 -16.28
C GLY A 248 19.96 6.53 -16.01
N LEU A 249 19.91 6.10 -14.74
CA LEU A 249 19.59 4.72 -14.36
C LEU A 249 18.08 4.40 -14.44
N LEU A 250 17.25 5.45 -14.43
CA LEU A 250 15.80 5.37 -14.55
C LEU A 250 15.35 5.67 -15.97
N ASP A 251 14.41 4.87 -16.47
CA ASP A 251 13.84 4.99 -17.81
C ASP A 251 12.33 5.30 -17.74
N PRO A 252 11.93 6.55 -18.09
CA PRO A 252 10.52 6.95 -18.13
C PRO A 252 9.65 6.07 -19.04
N SER A 253 10.20 5.61 -20.17
CA SER A 253 9.45 4.79 -21.15
C SER A 253 9.04 3.43 -20.57
N ARG A 254 9.77 2.98 -19.55
CA ARG A 254 9.52 1.72 -18.84
C ARG A 254 8.62 1.89 -17.63
N GLY A 255 8.23 3.13 -17.31
CA GLY A 255 7.42 3.48 -16.16
C GLY A 255 8.21 3.55 -14.85
N ASP A 256 9.53 3.74 -14.94
CA ASP A 256 10.36 4.00 -13.76
C ASP A 256 9.99 5.34 -13.10
N GLY A 257 10.32 5.49 -11.82
CA GLY A 257 9.98 6.70 -11.09
C GLY A 257 10.30 6.71 -9.60
N PHE A 258 9.56 7.52 -8.86
CA PHE A 258 9.77 7.79 -7.45
C PHE A 258 8.52 7.50 -6.61
N VAL A 259 8.74 7.22 -5.33
CA VAL A 259 7.69 7.09 -4.31
C VAL A 259 8.03 8.00 -3.13
N PHE A 260 7.19 8.98 -2.83
CA PHE A 260 7.32 9.88 -1.68
C PHE A 260 5.97 10.49 -1.33
N GLY A 261 5.82 11.06 -0.14
CA GLY A 261 4.64 11.80 0.27
C GLY A 261 4.95 12.69 1.45
N VAL A 262 4.73 14.00 1.29
CA VAL A 262 4.94 15.00 2.34
C VAL A 262 3.60 15.41 2.93
N LEU A 263 3.49 15.33 4.26
CA LEU A 263 2.35 15.86 5.03
C LEU A 263 2.75 17.14 5.75
N GLN A 264 1.74 17.95 6.05
CA GLN A 264 1.85 19.11 6.91
C GLN A 264 0.77 19.04 7.99
N GLN A 265 1.02 19.69 9.13
CA GLN A 265 -0.06 19.97 10.08
C GLN A 265 -0.92 21.07 9.47
N ALA A 266 -2.23 20.81 9.37
CA ALA A 266 -3.18 21.86 9.03
C ALA A 266 -3.03 22.96 10.08
N ALA A 267 -2.75 24.18 9.61
CA ALA A 267 -2.81 25.34 10.48
C ALA A 267 -4.19 25.34 11.14
N ALA A 268 -4.24 25.60 12.45
CA ALA A 268 -5.49 25.85 13.15
C ALA A 268 -6.09 27.13 12.54
N ALA A 269 -6.79 26.99 11.43
CA ALA A 269 -7.61 28.06 10.89
C ALA A 269 -8.59 28.39 12.01
N ALA A 270 -8.58 29.66 12.41
CA ALA A 270 -9.36 30.24 13.50
C ALA A 270 -10.87 30.26 13.16
N VAL A 271 -11.41 29.09 12.81
CA VAL A 271 -12.83 28.84 12.63
C VAL A 271 -13.20 27.89 13.76
N ASP A 272 -13.98 28.43 14.68
CA ASP A 272 -14.33 27.84 15.97
C ASP A 272 -14.67 26.34 15.86
N GLY A 273 -13.76 25.50 16.36
CA GLY A 273 -14.02 24.07 16.60
C GLY A 273 -13.16 23.06 15.83
N ALA A 274 -12.28 23.47 14.91
CA ALA A 274 -11.36 22.54 14.27
C ALA A 274 -10.28 22.06 15.26
N ALA A 275 -10.24 20.74 15.52
CA ALA A 275 -9.25 20.15 16.42
C ALA A 275 -7.82 20.46 15.92
N ALA A 276 -7.04 21.15 16.75
CA ALA A 276 -5.62 21.40 16.49
C ALA A 276 -4.90 20.05 16.30
N GLY A 277 -4.25 19.86 15.14
CA GLY A 277 -3.50 18.63 14.83
C GLY A 277 -4.02 17.81 13.65
N ALA A 278 -4.99 18.29 12.87
CA ALA A 278 -5.38 17.62 11.63
C ALA A 278 -4.19 17.57 10.64
N LEU A 279 -3.95 16.41 10.03
CA LEU A 279 -2.92 16.24 9.01
C LEU A 279 -3.50 16.55 7.63
N ALA A 280 -2.74 17.26 6.81
CA ALA A 280 -3.08 17.57 5.43
C ALA A 280 -1.91 17.22 4.49
N LEU A 281 -2.23 16.94 3.23
CA LEU A 281 -1.21 16.74 2.20
C LEU A 281 -0.53 18.09 1.93
N ASP A 282 0.81 18.13 1.96
CA ASP A 282 1.55 19.33 1.58
C ASP A 282 1.66 19.39 0.04
N VAL A 283 0.63 19.91 -0.61
CA VAL A 283 0.56 19.96 -2.08
C VAL A 283 1.73 20.71 -2.68
N GLN A 284 2.14 21.81 -2.04
CA GLN A 284 3.22 22.65 -2.54
C GLN A 284 4.54 21.88 -2.56
N ARG A 285 4.91 21.22 -1.44
CA ARG A 285 6.15 20.44 -1.37
C ARG A 285 6.13 19.21 -2.26
N ASN A 286 5.02 18.50 -2.33
CA ASN A 286 4.92 17.36 -3.25
C ASN A 286 5.07 17.81 -4.72
N ARG A 287 4.46 18.94 -5.10
CA ARG A 287 4.59 19.51 -6.47
C ARG A 287 6.03 19.93 -6.78
N GLU A 288 6.73 20.54 -5.83
CA GLU A 288 8.15 20.90 -5.97
C GLU A 288 9.02 19.66 -6.25
N LEU A 289 8.82 18.58 -5.50
CA LEU A 289 9.57 17.33 -5.68
C LEU A 289 9.27 16.65 -7.02
N VAL A 290 8.01 16.67 -7.48
CA VAL A 290 7.64 16.14 -8.81
C VAL A 290 8.27 16.98 -9.92
N ALA A 291 8.25 18.31 -9.81
CA ALA A 291 8.85 19.20 -10.80
C ALA A 291 10.36 18.95 -10.92
N LEU A 292 11.06 18.72 -9.80
CA LEU A 292 12.48 18.36 -9.80
C LEU A 292 12.74 17.03 -10.53
N ALA A 293 11.92 16.01 -10.28
CA ALA A 293 12.02 14.72 -10.96
C ALA A 293 11.90 14.90 -12.48
N GLN A 294 10.94 15.70 -12.94
CA GLN A 294 10.73 15.97 -14.36
C GLN A 294 11.87 16.80 -14.98
N GLN A 295 12.31 17.86 -14.31
CA GLN A 295 13.35 18.77 -14.80
C GLN A 295 14.71 18.09 -14.99
N HIS A 296 15.06 17.17 -14.09
CA HIS A 296 16.37 16.51 -14.09
C HIS A 296 16.38 15.16 -14.81
N THR A 297 15.25 14.72 -15.38
CA THR A 297 15.21 13.46 -16.13
C THR A 297 15.99 13.59 -17.45
N ARG A 298 17.04 12.78 -17.59
CA ARG A 298 17.84 12.71 -18.81
C ARG A 298 17.01 12.11 -19.95
N GLY A 299 16.95 12.80 -21.10
CA GLY A 299 16.28 12.29 -22.31
C GLY A 299 14.83 12.74 -22.51
N GLY A 300 14.33 13.70 -21.72
CA GLY A 300 13.09 14.43 -22.02
C GLY A 300 11.78 13.68 -21.73
N GLY A 301 11.82 12.56 -21.01
CA GLY A 301 10.62 11.88 -20.49
C GLY A 301 10.25 12.33 -19.07
N ALA A 302 9.02 12.03 -18.64
CA ALA A 302 8.57 12.29 -17.27
C ALA A 302 8.64 11.01 -16.42
N LEU A 303 9.45 11.02 -15.37
CA LEU A 303 9.46 9.96 -14.36
C LEU A 303 8.15 10.00 -13.56
N ARG A 304 7.57 8.82 -13.31
CA ARG A 304 6.30 8.72 -12.57
C ARG A 304 6.50 8.95 -11.08
N CYS A 305 5.60 9.67 -10.42
CA CYS A 305 5.65 9.85 -8.97
C CYS A 305 4.44 9.18 -8.31
N VAL A 306 4.63 8.55 -7.16
CA VAL A 306 3.57 7.84 -6.44
C VAL A 306 3.60 8.23 -4.96
N LEU A 307 2.45 8.58 -4.39
CA LEU A 307 2.35 8.80 -2.95
C LEU A 307 2.50 7.48 -2.18
N HIS A 308 3.35 7.45 -1.15
CA HIS A 308 3.43 6.31 -0.24
C HIS A 308 2.27 6.30 0.77
N ARG A 309 2.42 5.54 1.87
CA ARG A 309 1.44 5.37 2.95
C ARG A 309 1.06 6.65 3.71
N ALA A 310 1.60 7.81 3.32
CA ALA A 310 1.14 9.10 3.86
C ALA A 310 -0.34 9.33 3.55
N VAL A 311 -0.85 8.75 2.45
CA VAL A 311 -2.27 8.78 2.11
C VAL A 311 -3.12 8.00 3.12
N ASP A 312 -2.59 6.93 3.72
CA ASP A 312 -3.33 6.15 4.73
C ASP A 312 -3.65 7.02 5.96
N GLU A 313 -2.73 7.92 6.35
CA GLU A 313 -2.92 8.82 7.50
C GLU A 313 -3.95 9.90 7.24
N LEU A 314 -3.99 10.45 6.02
CA LEU A 314 -5.03 11.40 5.60
C LEU A 314 -6.42 10.77 5.67
N LEU A 315 -6.54 9.53 5.19
CA LEU A 315 -7.81 8.79 5.22
C LEU A 315 -8.23 8.40 6.64
N ALA A 316 -7.27 8.11 7.53
CA ALA A 316 -7.55 7.84 8.93
C ALA A 316 -7.98 9.10 9.70
N ALA A 317 -7.36 10.26 9.41
CA ALA A 317 -7.70 11.53 10.06
C ALA A 317 -9.08 12.08 9.67
N GLY A 318 -9.57 11.77 8.46
CA GLY A 318 -10.94 12.11 8.03
C GLY A 318 -12.03 11.18 8.58
N GLY A 319 -11.66 10.09 9.28
CA GLY A 319 -12.59 9.06 9.74
C GLY A 319 -13.17 9.27 11.15
N VAL A 320 -12.95 10.41 11.79
CA VAL A 320 -13.34 10.62 13.19
C VAL A 320 -14.83 10.99 13.27
N ASP A 321 -15.61 9.99 13.67
CA ASP A 321 -16.96 10.00 14.25
C ASP A 321 -18.06 10.81 13.56
N GLY A 322 -18.91 10.06 12.85
CA GLY A 322 -20.23 10.50 12.43
C GLY A 322 -21.14 10.79 13.63
N GLN A 323 -21.11 12.03 14.11
CA GLN A 323 -22.22 12.63 14.85
C GLN A 323 -22.17 14.16 14.79
N GLY A 324 -22.67 14.75 13.70
CA GLY A 324 -22.91 16.19 13.62
C GLY A 324 -22.91 16.71 12.19
N GLY A 325 -24.08 17.09 11.68
CA GLY A 325 -24.26 17.56 10.31
C GLY A 325 -23.48 18.84 9.99
N GLY A 326 -22.84 18.85 8.83
CA GLY A 326 -22.16 20.03 8.27
C GLY A 326 -21.45 19.68 6.97
N GLY A 327 -22.22 19.49 5.88
CA GLY A 327 -21.67 19.18 4.56
C GLY A 327 -20.87 20.36 4.01
N GLY A 328 -19.54 20.22 3.97
CA GLY A 328 -18.65 21.23 3.37
C GLY A 328 -17.18 20.84 3.30
N GLY A 329 -16.66 20.07 4.27
CA GLY A 329 -15.21 19.80 4.38
C GLY A 329 -14.66 18.68 3.47
N ASP A 330 -15.46 17.64 3.18
CA ASP A 330 -14.96 16.44 2.48
C ASP A 330 -14.60 16.66 1.00
N VAL A 331 -15.16 17.70 0.39
CA VAL A 331 -14.96 18.00 -1.04
C VAL A 331 -13.59 18.65 -1.28
N GLU A 332 -13.09 19.43 -0.32
CA GLU A 332 -11.81 20.13 -0.45
C GLU A 332 -10.63 19.17 -0.27
N ALA A 333 -10.69 18.26 0.72
CA ALA A 333 -9.66 17.23 0.89
C ALA A 333 -9.56 16.29 -0.33
N ALA A 334 -10.71 15.92 -0.92
CA ALA A 334 -10.75 15.12 -2.14
C ALA A 334 -10.22 15.89 -3.36
N ALA A 335 -10.56 17.18 -3.50
CA ALA A 335 -10.04 18.03 -4.59
C ALA A 335 -8.53 18.25 -4.48
N VAL A 336 -8.00 18.45 -3.27
CA VAL A 336 -6.56 18.59 -2.97
C VAL A 336 -5.79 17.30 -3.33
N VAL A 337 -6.36 16.13 -3.03
CA VAL A 337 -5.76 14.85 -3.42
C VAL A 337 -5.83 14.67 -4.95
N VAL A 338 -6.94 15.04 -5.59
CA VAL A 338 -7.07 14.97 -7.06
C VAL A 338 -6.08 15.91 -7.76
N ASP A 339 -5.88 17.13 -7.27
CA ASP A 339 -4.97 18.11 -7.87
C ASP A 339 -3.49 17.70 -7.67
N ALA A 340 -3.15 17.15 -6.50
CA ALA A 340 -1.82 16.57 -6.24
C ALA A 340 -1.58 15.29 -7.07
N VAL A 341 -2.59 14.46 -7.28
CA VAL A 341 -2.52 13.27 -8.14
C VAL A 341 -2.47 13.66 -9.62
N SER A 342 -3.14 14.72 -10.05
CA SER A 342 -3.06 15.23 -11.42
C SER A 342 -1.69 15.79 -11.78
N ALA A 343 -0.88 16.17 -10.79
CA ALA A 343 0.52 16.55 -10.99
C ALA A 343 1.49 15.36 -11.07
N CYS A 344 1.10 14.15 -10.64
CA CYS A 344 1.94 12.94 -10.53
C CYS A 344 1.73 11.94 -11.69
#